data_AF-A0A821C4X1-F1
#
_entry.id   AF-A0A821C4X1-F1
#
_cell.length_a   1.000
_cell.length_b   1.000
_cell.length_c   1.000
_cell.angle_alpha   90.00
_cell.angle_beta   90.00
_cell.angle_gamma   90.00
#
_symmetry.space_group_name_H-M   'P 1'
#
loop_
_entity.id
_entity.type
_entity.pdbx_description
1 polymer ?
#
loop_
_entity_poly.entity_id
_entity_poly.type
_entity_poly.pdbx_seq_one_letter_code
_entity_poly.pdbx_strand_id
1 'polypeptide(L)'
;EMQVLDEKAEEGPKIIKKEITYVPGLEKIFDEILVNATDNKQRDSTMTFIEVDINQEKDEIKICNDGRGIPVRKWAQNQSIYIPTLIFGKLKTPDNFNDDQKRIIGDEKWLWCKGNKYF
;
A
#
# COMPACT_ATOMS: atom_id res chain seq x y z
N GLU A 1 1.88 11.44 -23.67
CA GLU A 1 2.95 10.42 -23.76
C GLU A 1 3.32 9.95 -22.37
N MET A 2 3.55 8.64 -22.17
CA MET A 2 4.01 8.05 -20.91
C MET A 2 5.29 7.24 -21.14
N GLN A 3 6.14 7.15 -20.11
CA GLN A 3 7.29 6.26 -20.11
C GLN A 3 6.83 4.84 -19.74
N VAL A 4 7.15 3.86 -20.59
CA VAL A 4 6.79 2.45 -20.38
C VAL A 4 8.05 1.60 -20.48
N LEU A 5 8.16 0.61 -19.60
CA LEU A 5 9.20 -0.42 -19.69
C LEU A 5 8.85 -1.40 -20.82
N ASP A 6 9.70 -1.44 -21.84
CA ASP A 6 9.65 -2.45 -22.88
C ASP A 6 10.63 -3.58 -22.54
N GLU A 7 10.10 -4.65 -21.96
CA GLU A 7 10.86 -5.84 -21.56
C GLU A 7 11.32 -6.70 -22.76
N LYS A 8 10.70 -6.51 -23.93
CA LYS A 8 10.91 -7.37 -25.12
C LYS A 8 11.86 -6.73 -26.14
N ALA A 9 12.47 -5.60 -25.81
CA ALA A 9 13.44 -4.96 -26.68
C ALA A 9 14.66 -5.86 -26.92
N GLU A 10 15.17 -5.87 -28.16
CA GLU A 10 16.25 -6.76 -28.60
C GLU A 10 17.54 -6.61 -27.79
N GLU A 11 17.83 -5.41 -27.31
CA GLU A 11 19.01 -5.08 -26.50
C GLU A 11 18.79 -5.23 -24.99
N GLY A 12 17.62 -5.75 -24.56
CA GLY A 12 17.22 -5.88 -23.17
C GLY A 12 16.21 -4.81 -22.71
N PRO A 13 15.68 -4.92 -21.48
CA PRO A 13 14.62 -4.06 -20.99
C PRO A 13 15.00 -2.57 -21.03
N LYS A 14 14.16 -1.75 -21.68
CA LYS A 14 14.42 -0.30 -21.82
C LYS A 14 13.16 0.54 -21.62
N ILE A 15 13.34 1.76 -21.13
CA ILE A 15 12.26 2.73 -20.99
C ILE A 15 12.05 3.46 -22.32
N ILE A 16 10.83 3.40 -22.85
CA ILE A 16 10.43 4.08 -24.09
C ILE A 16 9.29 5.07 -23.83
N LYS A 17 9.21 6.12 -24.65
CA LYS A 17 8.05 7.01 -24.68
C LYS A 17 6.99 6.41 -25.60
N LYS A 18 5.77 6.28 -25.08
CA LYS A 18 4.64 5.72 -25.83
C LYS A 18 3.39 6.59 -25.65
N GLU A 19 2.63 6.77 -26.72
CA GLU A 19 1.27 7.28 -26.62
C GLU A 19 0.35 6.15 -26.16
N ILE A 20 -0.30 6.36 -25.02
CA ILE A 20 -1.25 5.41 -24.42
C ILE A 20 -2.50 6.14 -24.00
N THR A 21 -3.62 5.43 -23.99
CA THR A 21 -4.87 5.88 -23.37
C THR A 21 -5.02 5.15 -22.05
N TYR A 22 -5.26 5.88 -20.97
CA TYR A 22 -5.44 5.32 -19.64
C TYR A 22 -6.40 6.20 -18.83
N VAL A 23 -6.90 5.67 -17.71
CA VAL A 23 -7.77 6.41 -16.79
C VAL A 23 -6.93 7.00 -15.66
N PRO A 24 -6.73 8.33 -15.58
CA PRO A 24 -5.87 8.94 -14.54
C PRO A 24 -6.34 8.65 -13.11
N GLY A 25 -7.65 8.51 -12.90
CA GLY A 25 -8.19 8.17 -11.58
C GLY A 25 -7.76 6.78 -11.09
N LEU A 26 -7.69 5.80 -12.00
CA LEU A 26 -7.25 4.44 -11.65
C LEU A 26 -5.75 4.42 -11.34
N GLU A 27 -4.96 5.12 -12.15
CA GLU A 27 -3.53 5.30 -11.92
C GLU A 27 -3.27 5.97 -10.57
N LYS A 28 -4.03 7.01 -10.22
CA LYS A 28 -3.86 7.70 -8.95
C LYS A 28 -4.23 6.84 -7.73
N ILE A 29 -5.28 6.03 -7.82
CA ILE A 29 -5.64 5.10 -6.72
C ILE A 29 -4.53 4.07 -6.50
N PHE A 30 -3.95 3.55 -7.58
CA PHE A 30 -2.83 2.62 -7.51
C PHE A 30 -1.59 3.27 -6.87
N ASP A 31 -1.22 4.47 -7.34
CA ASP A 31 -0.10 5.26 -6.82
C ASP A 31 -0.23 5.52 -5.31
N GLU A 32 -1.40 5.95 -4.83
CA GLU A 32 -1.63 6.19 -3.40
C GLU A 32 -1.42 4.94 -2.54
N ILE A 33 -1.83 3.76 -3.01
CA ILE A 33 -1.63 2.51 -2.27
C ILE A 33 -0.14 2.12 -2.28
N LEU A 34 0.54 2.30 -3.40
CA LEU A 34 1.96 1.98 -3.55
C LEU A 34 2.86 2.89 -2.70
N VAL A 35 2.55 4.19 -2.67
CA VAL A 35 3.23 5.17 -1.80
C VAL A 35 3.03 4.80 -0.34
N ASN A 36 1.81 4.42 0.08
CA ASN A 36 1.57 3.94 1.44
C ASN A 36 2.41 2.71 1.82
N ALA A 37 2.56 1.75 0.91
CA ALA A 37 3.43 0.59 1.13
C ALA A 37 4.90 1.00 1.25
N THR A 38 5.34 1.94 0.41
CA THR A 38 6.71 2.47 0.41
C THR A 38 7.02 3.27 1.68
N ASP A 39 6.08 4.07 2.17
CA ASP A 39 6.21 4.83 3.41
C ASP A 39 6.38 3.93 4.64
N ASN A 40 5.88 2.69 4.58
CA ASN A 40 6.11 1.74 5.65
C ASN A 40 7.59 1.44 5.86
N LYS A 41 8.44 1.51 4.82
CA LYS A 41 9.90 1.35 4.95
C LYS A 41 10.55 2.46 5.78
N GLN A 42 10.00 3.67 5.74
CA GLN A 42 10.46 4.77 6.58
C GLN A 42 10.04 4.57 8.04
N ARG A 43 8.83 4.03 8.26
CA ARG A 43 8.31 3.70 9.60
C ARG A 43 9.02 2.48 10.19
N ASP A 44 9.36 1.50 9.38
CA ASP A 44 9.97 0.24 9.76
C ASP A 44 11.13 -0.13 8.82
N SER A 45 12.34 0.07 9.32
CA SER A 45 13.56 -0.26 8.60
C SER A 45 13.73 -1.76 8.33
N THR A 46 12.99 -2.63 9.02
CA THR A 46 13.07 -4.10 8.85
C THR A 46 12.30 -4.61 7.63
N MET A 47 11.42 -3.81 7.03
CA MET A 47 10.70 -4.16 5.81
C MET A 47 11.68 -4.46 4.67
N THR A 48 11.50 -5.58 3.96
CA THR A 48 12.40 -6.06 2.91
C THR A 48 11.78 -6.11 1.52
N PHE A 49 10.46 -6.23 1.41
CA PHE A 49 9.80 -6.38 0.12
C PHE A 49 8.48 -5.62 0.01
N ILE A 50 8.18 -5.25 -1.25
CA ILE A 50 6.85 -4.89 -1.72
C ILE A 50 6.54 -5.84 -2.88
N GLU A 51 5.39 -6.48 -2.83
CA GLU A 51 4.88 -7.36 -3.87
C GLU A 51 3.63 -6.73 -4.49
N VAL A 52 3.58 -6.68 -5.82
CA VAL A 52 2.44 -6.17 -6.58
C VAL A 52 1.94 -7.28 -7.50
N ASP A 53 0.70 -7.72 -7.29
CA ASP A 53 0.00 -8.69 -8.12
C ASP A 53 -1.17 -7.99 -8.82
N ILE A 54 -1.18 -8.06 -10.16
CA ILE A 54 -2.24 -7.50 -10.99
C ILE A 54 -2.90 -8.66 -11.73
N ASN A 55 -4.11 -9.00 -11.33
CA ASN A 55 -4.92 -10.03 -11.96
C ASN A 55 -5.99 -9.38 -12.83
N GLN A 56 -5.69 -9.27 -14.13
CA GLN A 56 -6.59 -8.66 -15.11
C GLN A 56 -7.86 -9.48 -15.36
N GLU A 57 -7.83 -10.80 -15.17
CA GLU A 57 -9.03 -11.65 -15.36
C GLU A 57 -10.07 -11.44 -14.26
N LYS A 58 -9.62 -11.01 -13.08
CA LYS A 58 -10.45 -10.79 -11.89
C LYS A 58 -10.66 -9.32 -11.58
N ASP A 59 -10.09 -8.42 -12.38
CA ASP A 59 -10.00 -6.98 -12.09
C ASP A 59 -9.45 -6.69 -10.68
N GLU A 60 -8.49 -7.50 -10.21
CA GLU A 60 -7.91 -7.38 -8.86
C GLU A 60 -6.48 -6.82 -8.90
N ILE A 61 -6.20 -5.83 -8.06
CA ILE A 61 -4.84 -5.36 -7.78
C ILE A 61 -4.53 -5.59 -6.29
N LYS A 62 -3.41 -6.27 -6.02
CA LYS A 62 -2.93 -6.55 -4.67
C LYS A 62 -1.55 -5.94 -4.50
N ILE A 63 -1.37 -5.19 -3.41
CA ILE A 63 -0.10 -4.60 -3.02
C ILE A 63 0.18 -5.07 -1.58
N CYS A 64 1.27 -5.79 -1.40
CA CYS A 64 1.66 -6.39 -0.14
C CYS A 64 3.03 -5.89 0.26
N ASN A 65 3.24 -5.63 1.54
CA ASN A 65 4.55 -5.31 2.08
C ASN A 65 4.76 -6.07 3.40
N ASP A 66 6.00 -6.44 3.69
CA ASP A 66 6.38 -6.93 5.01
C ASP A 66 6.71 -5.78 5.97
N GLY A 67 7.28 -6.14 7.12
CA GLY A 67 7.49 -5.22 8.24
C GLY A 67 6.26 -5.07 9.12
N ARG A 68 6.28 -4.06 9.98
CA ARG A 68 5.25 -3.77 10.97
C ARG A 68 3.93 -3.45 10.28
N GLY A 69 2.95 -4.33 10.48
CA GLY A 69 1.59 -4.11 10.04
C GLY A 69 0.83 -3.11 10.92
N ILE A 70 -0.44 -2.91 10.57
CA ILE A 70 -1.36 -2.09 11.34
C ILE A 70 -1.85 -2.87 12.56
N PRO A 71 -1.83 -2.29 13.77
CA PRO A 71 -2.26 -3.00 14.97
C PRO A 71 -3.76 -3.29 14.92
N VAL A 72 -4.12 -4.57 15.03
CA VAL A 72 -5.51 -5.03 15.08
C VAL A 72 -6.04 -4.92 16.51
N ARG A 73 -6.46 -3.72 16.89
CA ARG A 73 -7.06 -3.46 18.21
C ARG A 73 -8.12 -2.38 18.16
N LYS A 74 -8.92 -2.32 19.22
CA LYS A 74 -9.92 -1.28 19.44
C LYS A 74 -9.24 0.08 19.65
N TRP A 75 -9.83 1.13 19.12
CA TRP A 75 -9.35 2.49 19.30
C TRP A 75 -9.57 2.96 20.74
N ALA A 76 -8.53 3.54 21.35
CA ALA A 76 -8.55 3.93 22.75
C ALA A 76 -9.68 4.93 23.08
N GLN A 77 -10.03 5.80 22.14
CA GLN A 77 -11.09 6.81 22.32
C GLN A 77 -12.49 6.27 22.02
N ASN A 78 -12.62 5.15 21.30
CA ASN A 78 -13.90 4.48 21.08
C ASN A 78 -13.71 2.97 20.87
N GLN A 79 -14.06 2.20 21.90
CA GLN A 79 -13.94 0.75 21.96
C GLN A 79 -14.86 -0.01 20.97
N SER A 80 -15.80 0.68 20.31
CA SER A 80 -16.64 0.10 19.26
C SER A 80 -15.97 0.12 17.87
N ILE A 81 -14.84 0.83 17.71
CA ILE A 81 -14.16 1.02 16.43
C ILE A 81 -12.77 0.37 16.48
N TYR A 82 -12.41 -0.37 15.44
CA TYR A 82 -11.07 -0.92 15.25
C TYR A 82 -10.14 0.06 14.52
N ILE A 83 -8.86 0.05 14.87
CA ILE A 83 -7.84 0.91 14.24
C ILE A 83 -7.79 0.72 12.71
N PRO A 84 -7.79 -0.51 12.15
CA PRO A 84 -7.87 -0.70 10.69
C PRO A 84 -9.09 -0.02 10.03
N THR A 85 -10.25 -0.06 10.68
CA THR A 85 -11.47 0.59 10.17
C THR A 85 -11.33 2.11 10.14
N LEU A 86 -10.61 2.70 11.09
CA LEU A 86 -10.36 4.14 11.11
C LEU A 86 -9.41 4.56 9.98
N ILE A 87 -8.35 3.79 9.75
CA ILE A 87 -7.32 4.09 8.75
C ILE A 87 -7.89 3.94 7.32
N PHE A 88 -8.71 2.92 7.07
CA PHE A 88 -9.23 2.64 5.72
C PHE A 88 -10.68 3.06 5.47
N GLY A 89 -11.50 3.20 6.51
CA GLY A 89 -12.94 3.45 6.37
C GLY A 89 -13.35 4.92 6.45
N LYS A 90 -12.45 5.84 6.86
CA LYS A 90 -12.73 7.28 6.86
C LYS A 90 -11.80 7.99 5.88
N LEU A 91 -12.40 8.58 4.84
CA LEU A 91 -11.73 9.55 3.97
C LEU A 91 -11.11 10.65 4.86
N LYS A 92 -9.77 10.70 4.88
CA LYS A 92 -8.94 11.59 5.70
C LYS A 92 -8.95 11.27 7.20
N THR A 93 -8.36 10.15 7.59
CA THR A 93 -7.72 10.07 8.91
C THR A 93 -6.29 10.57 8.73
N PRO A 94 -5.92 11.77 9.23
CA PRO A 94 -4.53 12.19 9.19
C PRO A 94 -3.73 11.17 9.99
N ASP A 95 -2.73 10.57 9.36
CA ASP A 95 -1.63 9.94 10.07
C ASP A 95 -0.94 11.02 10.92
N ASN A 96 -1.52 11.31 12.10
CA ASN A 96 -0.91 12.14 13.14
C ASN A 96 -1.74 12.08 14.44
N PHE A 97 -1.98 10.86 14.94
CA PHE A 97 -2.29 10.72 16.37
C PHE A 97 -0.96 10.70 17.14
N ASN A 98 -0.57 11.89 17.63
CA ASN A 98 0.56 12.22 18.50
C ASN A 98 0.97 11.08 19.50
N ASP A 99 1.97 10.28 19.13
CA ASP A 99 3.36 10.25 19.65
C ASP A 99 3.74 10.27 21.14
N ASP A 100 2.91 9.84 22.10
CA ASP A 100 3.36 9.81 23.51
C ASP A 100 3.10 8.54 24.34
N GLN A 101 2.94 7.37 23.71
CA GLN A 101 2.85 6.12 24.48
C GLN A 101 3.79 5.06 23.94
N LYS A 102 4.84 4.77 24.74
CA LYS A 102 5.68 3.57 24.65
C LYS A 102 4.77 2.35 24.48
N ARG A 103 4.61 1.89 23.25
CA ARG A 103 3.89 0.66 22.94
C ARG A 103 4.87 -0.48 23.20
N ILE A 104 4.56 -1.27 24.22
CA ILE A 104 5.19 -2.58 24.46
C ILE A 104 4.94 -3.40 23.19
N ILE A 105 6.00 -3.66 22.43
CA ILE A 105 5.95 -4.52 21.25
C ILE A 105 6.10 -5.94 21.79
N GLY A 106 4.96 -6.62 21.94
CA GLY A 106 4.94 -8.08 22.03
C GLY A 106 5.22 -8.65 20.63
N ASP A 107 6.02 -9.71 20.58
CA ASP A 107 6.38 -10.42 19.35
C ASP A 107 5.13 -11.07 18.73
N GLU A 108 4.39 -10.30 17.94
CA GLU A 108 3.27 -10.77 17.12
C GLU A 108 3.66 -10.61 15.65
N LYS A 109 3.59 -11.71 14.88
CA LYS A 109 3.87 -11.71 13.45
C LYS A 109 2.76 -10.93 12.72
N TRP A 110 3.11 -9.75 12.21
CA TRP A 110 2.23 -8.95 11.37
C TRP A 110 2.61 -9.17 9.90
N LEU A 111 1.84 -9.97 9.17
CA LEU A 111 1.85 -9.96 7.70
C LEU A 111 0.65 -9.14 7.26
N TRP A 112 0.87 -8.06 6.51
CA TRP A 112 -0.21 -7.27 5.94
C TRP A 112 -0.16 -7.32 4.41
N CYS A 113 -1.10 -8.07 3.84
CA CYS A 113 -1.39 -8.05 2.41
C CYS A 113 -2.57 -7.11 2.17
N LYS A 114 -2.42 -6.00 1.45
CA LYS A 114 -3.59 -5.30 0.89
C LYS A 114 -3.95 -5.94 -0.44
N GLY A 115 -4.90 -6.86 -0.41
CA GLY A 115 -5.80 -7.01 -1.55
C GLY A 115 -6.84 -5.90 -1.48
N ASN A 116 -6.57 -4.75 -2.11
CA ASN A 116 -7.57 -3.71 -2.26
C ASN A 116 -8.42 -4.07 -3.47
N LYS A 117 -9.59 -4.68 -3.22
CA LYS A 117 -10.63 -4.80 -4.23
C LYS A 117 -11.33 -3.45 -4.34
N TYR A 118 -10.71 -2.52 -5.04
CA TYR A 118 -11.40 -1.38 -5.61
C TYR A 118 -11.54 -1.68 -7.10
N PHE A 119 -12.80 -1.69 -7.54
CA PHE A 119 -13.34 -2.16 -8.81
C PHE A 119 -13.77 -3.65 -8.81
#